data_AF-A0A9E6WA71-F1
#
_entry.id   AF-A0A9E6WA71-F1
#
_cell.length_a   1.000
_cell.length_b   1.000
_cell.length_c   1.000
_cell.angle_alpha   90.00
_cell.angle_beta   90.00
_cell.angle_gamma   90.00
#
_symmetry.space_group_name_H-M   'P 1'
#
loop_
_entity.id
_entity.type
_entity.pdbx_description
1 polymer ?
#
loop_
_entity_poly.entity_id
_entity_poly.type
_entity_poly.pdbx_seq_one_letter_code
_entity_poly.pdbx_strand_id
1 'polypeptide(L)' 'QPNQSSGVTGGKPALIETVASAGIAVGVDGIFIETHPNPAVAKSDGANMLRLDLLEGLLEKLVRIREVI' A
#
# COMPACT_ATOMS: atom_id res chain seq x y z
N GLN A 1 -3.54 8.44 -10.97
CA GLN A 1 -4.98 8.36 -10.73
C GLN A 1 -5.65 7.75 -11.95
N PRO A 2 -6.82 7.09 -11.79
CA PRO A 2 -7.59 6.61 -12.93
C PRO A 2 -7.95 7.76 -13.89
N ASN A 3 -8.25 7.41 -15.15
CA ASN A 3 -8.66 8.33 -16.22
C ASN A 3 -7.60 9.36 -16.65
N GLN A 4 -6.32 8.97 -16.68
CA GLN A 4 -5.27 9.80 -17.29
C GLN A 4 -5.17 9.57 -18.81
N SER A 5 -4.84 10.63 -19.55
CA SER A 5 -4.71 10.62 -21.01
C SER A 5 -3.56 9.74 -21.54
N SER A 6 -2.59 9.38 -20.70
CA SER A 6 -1.41 8.60 -21.05
C SER A 6 -1.60 7.07 -20.95
N GLY A 7 -2.78 6.58 -20.55
CA GLY A 7 -3.05 5.15 -20.38
C GLY A 7 -2.38 4.50 -19.16
N VAL A 8 -1.53 5.23 -18.42
CA VAL A 8 -0.91 4.77 -17.18
C VAL A 8 -1.66 5.33 -15.97
N THR A 9 -2.14 4.44 -15.11
CA THR A 9 -2.72 4.78 -13.82
C THR A 9 -1.62 5.22 -12.86
N GLY A 10 -1.60 6.49 -12.47
CA GLY A 10 -0.76 6.96 -11.36
C GLY A 10 -1.32 6.53 -10.00
N GLY A 11 -0.56 6.70 -8.93
CA GLY A 11 -0.95 6.32 -7.57
C GLY A 11 -0.43 7.29 -6.50
N LYS A 12 -0.77 7.01 -5.24
CA LYS A 12 -0.31 7.77 -4.06
C LYS A 12 0.35 6.82 -3.06
N PRO A 13 1.55 6.29 -3.36
CA PRO A 13 2.19 5.27 -2.52
C PRO A 13 2.49 5.79 -1.11
N ALA A 14 2.70 7.11 -0.96
CA ALA A 14 2.86 7.76 0.35
C ALA A 14 1.63 7.62 1.28
N LEU A 15 0.45 7.29 0.75
CA LEU A 15 -0.76 7.10 1.55
C LEU A 15 -1.03 5.64 1.93
N ILE A 16 -0.22 4.67 1.46
CA ILE A 16 -0.43 3.24 1.72
C ILE A 16 -0.49 2.96 3.22
N GLU A 17 0.49 3.44 3.99
CA GLU A 17 0.53 3.27 5.44
C GLU A 17 -0.67 3.91 6.13
N THR A 18 -1.03 5.14 5.75
CA THR A 18 -2.16 5.87 6.34
C THR A 18 -3.49 5.14 6.13
N VAL A 19 -3.77 4.69 4.90
CA VAL A 19 -5.02 4.01 4.57
C VAL A 19 -5.07 2.62 5.20
N ALA A 20 -3.96 1.87 5.17
CA ALA A 20 -3.89 0.56 5.81
C ALA A 20 -4.11 0.67 7.33
N SER A 21 -3.46 1.64 7.98
CA SER A 21 -3.63 1.91 9.42
C SER A 21 -5.09 2.26 9.75
N ALA A 22 -5.73 3.11 8.95
CA ALA A 22 -7.13 3.45 9.13
C ALA A 22 -8.06 2.23 8.97
N GLY A 23 -7.80 1.36 8.00
CA GLY A 23 -8.55 0.12 7.82
C GLY A 23 -8.46 -0.79 9.03
N ILE A 24 -7.24 -1.07 9.51
CA ILE A 24 -7.03 -1.86 10.73
C ILE A 24 -7.71 -1.18 11.94
N ALA A 25 -7.61 0.15 12.04
CA ALA A 25 -8.24 0.92 13.11
C ALA A 25 -9.76 0.77 13.18
N VAL A 26 -10.42 0.63 12.02
CA VAL A 26 -11.86 0.42 11.90
C VAL A 26 -12.27 -1.04 12.14
N GLY A 27 -11.32 -1.98 12.12
CA GLY A 27 -11.56 -3.39 12.42
C GLY A 27 -11.74 -4.28 11.19
N VAL A 28 -11.12 -3.97 10.04
CA VAL A 28 -11.12 -4.89 8.88
C VAL A 28 -10.52 -6.25 9.23
N ASP A 29 -10.97 -7.31 8.57
CA ASP A 29 -10.45 -8.67 8.77
C ASP A 29 -9.11 -8.93 8.08
N GLY A 30 -8.76 -8.11 7.09
CA GLY A 30 -7.53 -8.26 6.33
C GLY A 30 -7.21 -7.07 5.44
N ILE A 31 -5.98 -7.06 4.94
CA ILE A 31 -5.44 -6.08 4.02
C ILE A 31 -4.86 -6.79 2.79
N PHE A 32 -4.95 -6.14 1.64
CA PHE A 32 -4.31 -6.58 0.40
C PHE A 32 -3.30 -5.52 -0.02
N ILE A 33 -2.05 -5.92 -0.26
CA ILE A 33 -0.95 -5.02 -0.61
C ILE A 33 -0.19 -5.63 -1.79
N GLU A 34 -0.06 -4.86 -2.88
CA GLU A 34 0.85 -5.17 -3.97
C GLU A 34 2.23 -4.57 -3.70
N THR A 35 3.28 -5.30 -4.04
CA THR A 35 4.66 -4.92 -3.74
C THR A 35 5.60 -5.22 -4.90
N HIS A 36 6.66 -4.41 -5.03
CA HIS A 36 7.71 -4.65 -6.03
C HIS A 36 9.09 -4.20 -5.48
N PRO A 37 10.20 -4.90 -5.80
CA PRO A 37 11.54 -4.45 -5.40
C PRO A 37 11.89 -3.06 -5.95
N ASN A 38 11.40 -2.73 -7.15
CA ASN A 38 11.54 -1.42 -7.78
C ASN A 38 10.24 -1.03 -8.52
N PRO A 39 9.26 -0.39 -7.86
CA PRO A 39 7.96 -0.09 -8.45
C PRO A 39 8.03 0.70 -9.77
N ALA A 40 9.10 1.48 -9.99
CA ALA A 40 9.29 2.27 -11.20
C ALA A 40 9.44 1.44 -12.48
N VAL A 41 9.80 0.16 -12.37
CA VAL A 41 9.92 -0.76 -13.52
C VAL A 41 8.85 -1.86 -13.53
N ALA A 42 7.83 -1.75 -12.67
CA ALA A 42 6.72 -2.70 -12.67
C ALA A 42 5.93 -2.60 -13.98
N LYS A 43 5.53 -3.76 -14.53
CA LYS A 43 4.80 -3.85 -15.81
C LYS A 43 3.33 -3.41 -15.71
N SER A 44 2.78 -3.42 -14.50
CA SER A 44 1.45 -2.93 -14.16
C SER A 44 1.51 -2.26 -12.79
N ASP A 45 0.66 -1.26 -12.59
CA ASP A 45 0.35 -0.64 -11.29
C ASP A 45 1.53 -0.17 -10.43
N GLY A 46 2.72 -0.01 -11.01
CA GLY A 46 3.93 0.40 -10.26
C GLY A 46 3.76 1.68 -9.45
N ALA A 47 2.91 2.60 -9.89
CA ALA A 47 2.62 3.83 -9.16
C ALA A 47 1.78 3.61 -7.87
N ASN A 48 1.15 2.45 -7.70
CA ASN A 48 0.35 2.06 -6.54
C ASN A 48 1.06 1.07 -5.61
N MET A 49 2.14 0.41 -6.07
CA MET A 49 2.82 -0.63 -5.29
C MET A 49 3.69 -0.04 -4.18
N LEU A 50 3.74 -0.74 -3.04
CA LEU A 50 4.73 -0.50 -2.00
C LEU A 50 6.10 -1.04 -2.46
N ARG A 51 7.20 -0.39 -2.05
CA ARG A 51 8.51 -1.03 -2.22
C ARG A 51 8.64 -2.22 -1.28
N LEU A 52 9.18 -3.33 -1.78
CA LEU A 52 9.25 -4.59 -1.04
C LEU A 52 10.03 -4.49 0.29
N ASP A 53 11.10 -3.69 0.32
CA ASP A 53 11.91 -3.47 1.51
C ASP A 53 11.19 -2.71 2.64
N LEU A 54 10.06 -2.07 2.35
CA LEU A 54 9.24 -1.36 3.34
C LEU A 54 8.10 -2.22 3.92
N LEU A 55 7.87 -3.41 3.36
CA LEU A 55 6.71 -4.24 3.71
C LEU A 55 6.74 -4.71 5.17
N GLU A 56 7.89 -5.22 5.64
CA GLU A 56 8.03 -5.73 7.00
C GLU A 56 7.72 -4.66 8.04
N GLY A 57 8.35 -3.49 7.94
CA GLY A 57 8.12 -2.37 8.85
C GLY A 57 6.69 -1.84 8.83
N LEU A 58 6.01 -1.91 7.68
CA LEU A 58 4.58 -1.60 7.60
C LEU A 58 3.75 -2.65 8.36
N LEU A 59 3.97 -3.93 8.11
CA LEU A 59 3.22 -5.02 8.77
C LEU A 59 3.40 -5.00 10.29
N GLU A 60 4.61 -4.76 10.80
CA GLU A 60 4.86 -4.61 12.23
C GLU A 60 4.00 -3.49 12.85
N LYS A 61 3.91 -2.33 12.20
CA LYS A 61 3.06 -1.23 12.66
C LYS A 61 1.58 -1.63 12.65
N LEU A 62 1.11 -2.26 11.59
CA LEU A 62 -0.29 -2.65 11.44
C LEU A 62 -0.70 -3.71 12.47
N VAL A 63 0.16 -4.68 12.77
CA VAL A 63 -0.05 -5.66 13.85
C VAL A 63 -0.16 -4.95 15.19
N ARG A 64 0.75 -4.02 15.51
CA ARG A 64 0.68 -3.25 16.76
C ARG A 64 -0.63 -2.47 16.91
N ILE A 65 -1.16 -1.91 15.82
CA ILE A 65 -2.46 -1.24 15.82
C ILE A 65 -3.58 -2.25 16.10
N ARG A 66 -3.55 -3.42 15.46
CA ARG A 66 -4.56 -4.47 15.66
C ARG A 66 -4.59 -5.00 17.09
N GLU A 67 -3.44 -5.10 17.76
CA GLU A 67 -3.32 -5.62 19.13
C GLU A 67 -3.94 -4.71 20.20
N VAL A 68 -4.14 -3.42 19.91
CA VAL A 68 -4.67 -2.42 20.87
C VAL A 68 -6.13 -2.04 20.63
N ILE A 69 -6.81 -2.71 19.70
CA ILE A 69 -8.22 -2.51 19.33
C ILE A 69 -9.04 -3.71 19.78
#